data_AF-A0A2V8PGB1-F1
#
_entry.id   AF-A0A2V8PGB1-F1
#
_cell.length_a   1.000
_cell.length_b   1.000
_cell.length_c   1.000
_cell.angle_alpha   90.00
_cell.angle_beta   90.00
_cell.angle_gamma   90.00
#
_symmetry.space_group_name_H-M   'P 1'
#
loop_
_entity.id
_entity.type
_entity.pdbx_description
1 polymer ?
#
loop_
_entity_poly.entity_id
_entity_poly.type
_entity_poly.pdbx_seq_one_letter_code
_entity_poly.pdbx_strand_id
1 'polypeptide(L)'
;MSSSELWRFFPLGYLFSILIETPILIIGLSKRHSVKRRIFAGIWLTACTYPIVVLVLPLLFANASRVIYLIIAETFAPVAECILFWLAYGEAEQLGKASMWQDFAAIVVANLASFLGGEVLNAYGWFGLLG
;
A
#
# COMPACT_ATOMS: atom_id res chain seq x y z
N MET A 1 -16.99 -8.92 10.03
CA MET A 1 -17.40 -9.21 8.63
C MET A 1 -17.70 -10.68 8.48
N SER A 2 -18.82 -11.00 7.83
CA SER A 2 -19.07 -12.34 7.30
C SER A 2 -18.10 -12.66 6.16
N SER A 3 -17.90 -13.95 5.87
CA SER A 3 -16.99 -14.38 4.79
C SER A 3 -17.36 -13.78 3.43
N SER A 4 -18.65 -13.59 3.14
CA SER A 4 -19.12 -13.02 1.88
C SER A 4 -18.81 -11.53 1.73
N GLU A 5 -18.86 -10.76 2.82
CA GLU A 5 -18.45 -9.35 2.84
C GLU A 5 -16.95 -9.21 2.60
N LEU A 6 -16.15 -10.09 3.21
CA LEU A 6 -14.69 -10.10 3.03
C LEU A 6 -14.32 -10.42 1.57
N TRP A 7 -14.96 -11.40 0.95
CA TRP A 7 -14.71 -11.74 -0.46
C TRP A 7 -15.14 -10.68 -1.46
N ARG A 8 -16.06 -9.77 -1.08
CA ARG A 8 -16.40 -8.59 -1.88
C ARG A 8 -15.42 -7.45 -1.63
N PHE A 9 -15.12 -7.18 -0.37
CA PHE A 9 -14.20 -6.12 0.03
C PHE A 9 -12.80 -6.36 -0.53
N PHE A 10 -12.27 -7.56 -0.38
CA PHE A 10 -10.88 -7.87 -0.70
C PHE A 10 -10.48 -7.45 -2.13
N PRO A 11 -11.13 -7.93 -3.21
CA PRO A 11 -10.78 -7.51 -4.57
C PRO A 11 -11.12 -6.04 -4.85
N LEU A 12 -12.18 -5.49 -4.26
CA LEU A 12 -12.56 -4.09 -4.49
C LEU A 12 -11.57 -3.12 -3.85
N GLY A 13 -11.16 -3.38 -2.61
CA GLY A 13 -10.16 -2.59 -1.90
C GLY A 13 -8.80 -2.68 -2.59
N TYR A 14 -8.41 -3.86 -3.08
CA TYR A 14 -7.19 -4.02 -3.89
C TYR A 14 -7.21 -3.16 -5.16
N LEU A 15 -8.30 -3.20 -5.93
CA LEU A 15 -8.43 -2.38 -7.14
C LEU A 15 -8.45 -0.88 -6.80
N PHE A 16 -9.14 -0.50 -5.73
CA PHE A 16 -9.17 0.88 -5.24
C PHE A 16 -7.76 1.38 -4.87
N SER A 17 -7.01 0.59 -4.11
CA SER A 17 -5.62 0.90 -3.76
C SER A 17 -4.76 1.10 -5.00
N ILE A 18 -4.83 0.20 -5.98
CA ILE A 18 -4.10 0.34 -7.25
C ILE A 18 -4.47 1.63 -7.98
N LEU A 19 -5.77 1.97 -8.03
CA LEU A 19 -6.26 3.18 -8.71
C LEU A 19 -5.72 4.47 -8.07
N ILE A 20 -5.44 4.46 -6.77
CA ILE A 20 -4.84 5.61 -6.07
C ILE A 20 -3.32 5.61 -6.18
N GLU A 21 -2.69 4.46 -5.91
CA GLU A 21 -1.23 4.35 -5.81
C GLU A 21 -0.56 4.51 -7.17
N THR A 22 -1.12 3.90 -8.21
CA THR A 22 -0.49 3.85 -9.53
C THR A 22 -0.27 5.24 -10.14
N PRO A 23 -1.24 6.18 -10.14
CA PRO A 23 -1.01 7.55 -10.60
C PRO A 23 0.11 8.27 -9.83
N ILE A 24 0.14 8.09 -8.50
CA ILE A 24 1.16 8.71 -7.64
C ILE A 24 2.53 8.15 -7.99
N LEU A 25 2.67 6.84 -8.19
CA LEU A 25 3.92 6.22 -8.62
C LEU A 25 4.33 6.60 -10.04
N ILE A 26 3.38 6.73 -10.96
CA ILE A 26 3.64 7.19 -12.34
C ILE A 26 4.23 8.60 -12.32
N ILE A 27 3.82 9.47 -11.42
CA ILE A 27 4.31 10.86 -11.34
C ILE A 27 5.58 10.95 -10.47
N GLY A 28 5.55 10.30 -9.30
CA GLY A 28 6.53 10.46 -8.24
C GLY A 28 7.82 9.66 -8.41
N LEU A 29 7.78 8.48 -9.03
CA LEU A 29 8.97 7.66 -9.23
C LEU A 29 10.00 8.37 -10.14
N SER A 30 11.27 8.21 -9.81
CA SER A 30 12.39 8.83 -10.51
C SER A 30 12.39 8.48 -12.01
N LYS A 31 12.89 9.40 -12.85
CA LYS A 31 12.86 9.31 -14.32
C LYS A 31 13.53 8.06 -14.90
N ARG A 32 14.33 7.33 -14.12
CA ARG A 32 14.98 6.07 -14.53
C ARG A 32 13.99 4.94 -14.81
N HIS A 33 12.81 4.98 -14.18
CA HIS A 33 11.80 3.93 -14.32
C HIS A 33 10.90 4.21 -15.52
N SER A 34 10.80 3.25 -16.44
CA SER A 34 9.83 3.32 -17.54
C SER A 34 8.39 3.25 -17.03
N VAL A 35 7.44 3.82 -17.78
CA VAL A 35 6.02 3.84 -17.39
C VAL A 35 5.48 2.43 -17.09
N LYS A 36 5.91 1.41 -17.86
CA LYS A 36 5.55 0.01 -17.62
C LYS A 36 5.96 -0.47 -16.23
N ARG A 37 7.18 -0.13 -15.78
CA ARG A 37 7.66 -0.47 -14.43
C ARG A 37 6.88 0.28 -13.34
N ARG A 38 6.51 1.54 -13.58
CA ARG A 38 5.73 2.33 -12.62
C ARG A 38 4.33 1.76 -12.41
N ILE A 39 3.66 1.35 -13.50
CA ILE A 39 2.35 0.68 -13.43
C ILE A 39 2.48 -0.67 -12.74
N PHE A 40 3.46 -1.48 -13.14
CA PHE A 40 3.66 -2.79 -12.52
C PHE A 40 3.99 -2.67 -11.02
N ALA A 41 4.79 -1.68 -10.61
CA ALA A 41 5.07 -1.42 -9.21
C ALA A 41 3.79 -1.16 -8.41
N GLY A 42 2.89 -0.30 -8.92
CA GLY A 42 1.61 -0.06 -8.26
C GLY A 42 0.74 -1.31 -8.12
N ILE A 43 0.74 -2.21 -9.11
CA ILE A 43 -0.04 -3.44 -9.03
C ILE A 43 0.63 -4.45 -8.08
N TRP A 44 1.92 -4.68 -8.26
CA TRP A 44 2.68 -5.74 -7.61
C TRP A 44 2.93 -5.46 -6.13
N LEU A 45 3.29 -4.23 -5.78
CA LEU A 45 3.57 -3.85 -4.38
C LEU A 45 2.31 -4.04 -3.52
N THR A 46 1.18 -3.48 -3.96
CA THR A 46 -0.11 -3.67 -3.30
C THR A 46 -0.49 -5.15 -3.24
N ALA A 47 -0.23 -5.93 -4.29
CA ALA A 47 -0.53 -7.37 -4.29
C ALA A 47 0.23 -8.14 -3.20
N CYS A 48 1.44 -7.70 -2.85
CA CYS A 48 2.25 -8.31 -1.81
C CYS A 48 1.83 -7.85 -0.39
N THR A 49 1.45 -6.59 -0.21
CA THR A 49 1.23 -5.99 1.11
C THR A 49 -0.23 -6.01 1.54
N TYR A 50 -1.18 -5.78 0.63
CA TYR A 50 -2.61 -5.73 0.92
C TYR A 50 -3.15 -7.02 1.55
N PRO A 51 -2.82 -8.24 1.10
CA PRO A 51 -3.28 -9.45 1.76
C PRO A 51 -2.82 -9.55 3.21
N ILE A 52 -1.61 -9.08 3.52
CA ILE A 52 -1.07 -9.10 4.88
C ILE A 52 -1.84 -8.10 5.74
N VAL A 53 -2.04 -6.88 5.26
CA VAL A 53 -2.77 -5.84 5.99
C VAL A 53 -4.22 -6.21 6.22
N VAL A 54 -4.91 -6.81 5.23
CA VAL A 54 -6.35 -7.10 5.33
C VAL A 54 -6.66 -8.44 5.98
N LEU A 55 -5.82 -9.46 5.80
CA LEU A 55 -6.12 -10.82 6.29
C LEU A 55 -5.28 -11.21 7.51
N VAL A 56 -4.02 -10.77 7.59
CA VAL A 56 -3.07 -11.26 8.60
C VAL A 56 -3.02 -10.33 9.81
N LEU A 57 -2.83 -9.02 9.60
CA LEU A 57 -2.71 -8.06 10.71
C LEU A 57 -3.95 -8.05 11.63
N PRO A 58 -5.21 -8.12 11.13
CA PRO A 58 -6.37 -8.14 12.01
C PRO A 58 -6.41 -9.37 12.92
N LEU A 59 -5.90 -10.51 12.46
CA LEU A 59 -5.81 -11.74 13.26
C LEU A 59 -4.72 -11.64 14.34
N LEU A 60 -3.56 -11.07 14.00
CA LEU A 60 -2.45 -10.89 14.94
C LEU A 60 -2.76 -9.85 16.02
N PHE A 61 -3.54 -8.82 15.67
CA PHE A 61 -3.86 -7.69 16.54
C PHE A 61 -5.33 -7.67 16.98
N ALA A 62 -6.01 -8.81 16.96
CA ALA A 62 -7.44 -8.91 17.30
C ALA A 62 -7.81 -8.37 18.69
N ASN A 63 -6.86 -8.39 19.64
CA ASN A 63 -7.04 -7.89 21.00
C ASN A 63 -6.40 -6.51 21.25
N ALA A 64 -5.79 -5.90 20.23
CA ALA A 64 -5.18 -4.59 20.34
C ALA A 64 -6.20 -3.48 20.09
N SER A 65 -5.90 -2.26 20.54
CA SER A 65 -6.72 -1.10 20.18
C SER A 65 -6.59 -0.79 18.69
N ARG A 66 -7.64 -0.20 18.10
CA ARG A 66 -7.63 0.24 16.70
C ARG A 66 -6.45 1.15 16.38
N VAL A 67 -6.08 2.04 17.31
CA VAL A 67 -4.95 2.96 17.13
C VAL A 67 -3.63 2.20 16.96
N ILE A 68 -3.40 1.17 17.78
CA ILE A 68 -2.18 0.34 17.68
C ILE A 68 -2.18 -0.42 16.34
N TYR A 69 -3.32 -1.01 15.96
CA TYR A 69 -3.46 -1.69 14.67
C TYR A 69 -3.14 -0.76 13.50
N LEU A 70 -3.70 0.45 13.48
CA LEU A 70 -3.49 1.43 12.41
C LEU A 70 -2.03 1.86 12.32
N ILE A 71 -1.39 2.22 13.44
CA ILE A 71 0.04 2.59 13.47
C ILE A 71 0.90 1.46 12.89
N ILE A 72 0.61 0.20 13.25
CA ILE A 72 1.37 -0.95 12.76
C ILE A 72 1.13 -1.16 11.27
N ALA A 73 -0.12 -1.11 10.81
CA ALA A 73 -0.45 -1.27 9.40
C ALA A 73 0.19 -0.16 8.53
N GLU A 74 0.05 1.09 8.95
CA GLU A 74 0.59 2.29 8.29
C GLU A 74 2.13 2.35 8.32
N THR A 75 2.77 1.63 9.24
CA THR A 75 4.24 1.49 9.25
C THR A 75 4.67 0.30 8.39
N PHE A 76 3.99 -0.84 8.55
CA PHE A 76 4.33 -2.09 7.88
C PHE A 76 4.25 -1.96 6.36
N ALA A 77 3.12 -1.46 5.85
CA ALA A 77 2.88 -1.42 4.41
C ALA A 77 3.94 -0.59 3.65
N PRO A 78 4.18 0.69 3.97
CA PRO A 78 5.17 1.47 3.21
C PRO A 78 6.60 0.94 3.39
N VAL A 79 6.97 0.42 4.57
CA VAL A 79 8.30 -0.18 4.79
C VAL A 79 8.46 -1.42 3.92
N ALA A 80 7.48 -2.32 3.93
CA ALA A 80 7.50 -3.53 3.12
C ALA A 80 7.54 -3.19 1.63
N GLU A 81 6.77 -2.22 1.17
CA GLU A 81 6.76 -1.79 -0.25
C GLU A 81 8.07 -1.16 -0.68
N CYS A 82 8.70 -0.32 0.16
CA CYS A 82 10.01 0.22 -0.14
C CYS A 82 11.07 -0.88 -0.26
N ILE A 83 11.06 -1.85 0.66
CA ILE A 83 11.96 -3.01 0.61
C ILE A 83 11.72 -3.84 -0.65
N LEU A 84 10.47 -4.20 -0.94
CA LEU A 84 10.11 -5.00 -2.12
C LEU A 84 10.48 -4.27 -3.42
N PHE A 85 10.21 -2.97 -3.50
CA PHE A 85 10.58 -2.16 -4.66
C PHE A 85 12.10 -2.09 -4.84
N TRP A 86 12.84 -1.90 -3.76
CA TRP A 86 14.31 -1.91 -3.82
C TRP A 86 14.87 -3.27 -4.23
N LEU A 87 14.29 -4.37 -3.73
CA LEU A 87 14.70 -5.72 -4.14
C LEU A 87 14.39 -6.00 -5.62
N ALA A 88 13.31 -5.43 -6.16
CA ALA A 88 12.91 -5.63 -7.56
C ALA A 88 13.62 -4.70 -8.55
N TYR A 89 13.89 -3.45 -8.17
CA TYR A 89 14.34 -2.38 -9.08
C TYR A 89 15.48 -1.50 -8.53
N GLY A 90 15.99 -1.82 -7.36
CA GLY A 90 17.15 -1.15 -6.77
C GLY A 90 18.43 -1.52 -7.54
N GLU A 91 19.29 -0.53 -7.70
CA GLU A 91 20.63 -0.71 -8.27
C GLU A 91 21.62 -0.23 -7.22
N ALA A 92 22.71 -0.99 -6.99
CA ALA A 92 23.72 -0.62 -5.99
C ALA A 92 24.30 0.79 -6.23
N GLU A 93 24.39 1.20 -7.50
CA GLU A 93 24.86 2.53 -7.88
C GLU A 93 23.90 3.67 -7.44
N GLN A 94 22.64 3.36 -7.16
CA GLN A 94 21.63 4.33 -6.70
C GLN A 94 21.53 4.38 -5.17
N LEU A 95 22.26 3.52 -4.45
CA LEU A 95 22.22 3.46 -2.99
C LEU A 95 22.63 4.81 -2.39
N GLY A 96 21.75 5.40 -1.59
CA GLY A 96 21.97 6.69 -0.94
C GLY A 96 21.83 7.91 -1.86
N LYS A 97 21.59 7.74 -3.16
CA LYS A 97 21.34 8.86 -4.09
C LYS A 97 19.93 9.42 -3.88
N ALA A 98 19.74 10.69 -4.28
CA ALA A 98 18.43 11.36 -4.21
C ALA A 98 17.34 10.61 -5.01
N SER A 99 17.71 9.89 -6.07
CA SER A 99 16.81 9.06 -6.88
C SER A 99 16.20 7.88 -6.10
N MET A 100 16.97 7.26 -5.19
CA MET A 100 16.47 6.20 -4.29
C MET A 100 15.48 6.78 -3.28
N TRP A 101 15.85 7.88 -2.63
CA TRP A 101 14.98 8.55 -1.65
C TRP A 101 13.70 9.10 -2.29
N GLN A 102 13.79 9.61 -3.52
CA GLN A 102 12.62 10.01 -4.30
C GLN A 102 11.67 8.84 -4.51
N ASP A 103 12.18 7.66 -4.91
CA ASP A 103 11.32 6.50 -5.12
C ASP A 103 10.65 6.05 -3.83
N PHE A 104 11.39 6.00 -2.72
CA PHE A 104 10.84 5.63 -1.41
C PHE A 104 9.80 6.63 -0.94
N ALA A 105 10.06 7.92 -1.08
CA ALA A 105 9.08 8.96 -0.76
C ALA A 105 7.81 8.81 -1.62
N ALA A 106 7.94 8.54 -2.92
CA ALA A 106 6.80 8.32 -3.80
C ALA A 106 5.96 7.10 -3.38
N ILE A 107 6.60 6.00 -2.98
CA ILE A 107 5.94 4.79 -2.47
C ILE A 107 5.20 5.07 -1.16
N VAL A 108 5.88 5.71 -0.20
CA VAL A 108 5.25 6.09 1.08
C VAL A 108 4.04 6.98 0.86
N VAL A 109 4.16 8.00 0.00
CA VAL A 109 3.03 8.91 -0.32
C VAL A 109 1.90 8.16 -1.02
N ALA A 110 2.21 7.25 -1.94
CA ALA A 110 1.20 6.43 -2.61
C ALA A 110 0.42 5.57 -1.60
N ASN A 111 1.14 4.86 -0.74
CA ASN A 111 0.56 3.97 0.27
C ASN A 111 -0.30 4.75 1.28
N LEU A 112 0.19 5.87 1.80
CA LEU A 112 -0.56 6.71 2.73
C LEU A 112 -1.80 7.33 2.09
N ALA A 113 -1.74 7.71 0.81
CA ALA A 113 -2.91 8.21 0.08
C ALA A 113 -3.98 7.13 -0.12
N SER A 114 -3.55 5.90 -0.41
CA SER A 114 -4.42 4.71 -0.52
C SER A 114 -5.12 4.42 0.80
N PHE A 115 -4.36 4.43 1.90
CA PHE A 115 -4.88 4.27 3.25
C PHE A 115 -5.90 5.36 3.61
N LEU A 116 -5.56 6.64 3.39
CA LEU A 116 -6.46 7.76 3.65
C LEU A 116 -7.75 7.64 2.82
N GLY A 117 -7.63 7.26 1.55
CA GLY A 117 -8.78 6.96 0.70
C GLY A 117 -9.67 5.88 1.32
N GLY A 118 -9.07 4.78 1.80
CA GLY A 118 -9.79 3.70 2.49
C GLY A 118 -10.52 4.16 3.74
N GLU A 119 -9.89 4.98 4.59
CA GLU A 119 -10.54 5.54 5.78
C GLU A 119 -11.72 6.45 5.44
N VAL A 120 -11.62 7.25 4.38
CA VAL A 120 -12.74 8.07 3.88
C VAL A 120 -13.91 7.18 3.44
N LEU A 121 -13.66 6.13 2.65
CA LEU A 121 -14.73 5.20 2.24
C LEU A 121 -15.36 4.48 3.44
N ASN A 122 -14.54 4.12 4.42
CA ASN A 122 -15.02 3.49 5.65
C ASN A 122 -15.89 4.45 6.48
N ALA A 123 -15.52 5.73 6.57
CA ALA A 123 -16.33 6.76 7.25
C ALA A 123 -17.70 6.98 6.60
N TYR A 124 -17.82 6.78 5.28
CA TYR A 124 -19.11 6.78 4.56
C TYR A 124 -19.84 5.43 4.60
N GLY A 125 -19.35 4.46 5.38
CA GLY A 125 -20.01 3.16 5.58
C GLY A 125 -19.87 2.20 4.41
N TRP A 126 -18.97 2.46 3.45
CA TRP A 126 -18.88 1.66 2.23
C TRP A 126 -18.29 0.27 2.47
N PHE A 127 -17.44 0.12 3.50
CA PHE A 127 -16.75 -1.16 3.73
C PHE A 127 -16.81 -1.75 5.13
N GLY A 128 -17.41 -1.09 6.14
CA GLY A 128 -17.74 -1.72 7.42
C GLY A 128 -16.60 -2.48 8.13
N LEU A 129 -15.33 -2.21 7.76
CA LEU A 129 -14.17 -2.95 8.27
C LEU A 129 -13.87 -2.60 9.70
N LEU A 130 -14.28 -1.41 10.15
CA LEU A 130 -13.91 -0.84 11.43
C LEU A 130 -15.08 -0.08 12.08
N GLY A 131 -16.32 -0.55 11.83
CA GLY A 131 -17.53 -0.14 12.54
C GLY A 131 -17.88 -1.13 13.64
#